data_AF-A0A6B2DLZ7-F1
#
_entry.id   AF-A0A6B2DLZ7-F1
#
_cell.length_a   1.000
_cell.length_b   1.000
_cell.length_c   1.000
_cell.angle_alpha   90.00
_cell.angle_beta   90.00
_cell.angle_gamma   90.00
#
_symmetry.space_group_name_H-M   'P 1'
#
loop_
_entity.id
_entity.type
_entity.pdbx_description
1 polymer ?
#
loop_
_entity_poly.entity_id
_entity_poly.type
_entity_poly.pdbx_seq_one_letter_code
_entity_poly.pdbx_strand_id
1 'polypeptide(L)'
;MPELLETLQYDFFYHEHPRYYSLTALEAAFAPHGLEVFRVERIPTRGGSLRVHAGVAGQYEVDGSVAALRESEASLGLTDEGTYRKFAARVAEHRERLRGLLAEVTRDGSRVAAATSPARATTLLTYCGLGPADLEFVSEVNPRKIGRLSPGAHLPVVAQERLCGPDQPEYALLLSWHIADELMSLLRADGFRGRFIVPLPEPAVV
;
A
#
# COMPACT_ATOMS: atom_id res chain seq x y z
N MET A 1 -1.56 -1.60 -12.26
CA MET A 1 -0.97 -0.25 -12.39
C MET A 1 -1.96 0.88 -12.19
N PRO A 2 -3.19 0.85 -12.77
CA PRO A 2 -4.16 1.93 -12.60
C PRO A 2 -4.40 2.33 -11.14
N GLU A 3 -4.78 1.36 -10.30
CA GLU A 3 -5.10 1.60 -8.90
C GLU A 3 -3.89 2.10 -8.11
N LEU A 4 -2.67 1.63 -8.45
CA LEU A 4 -1.42 2.08 -7.82
C LEU A 4 -1.21 3.58 -8.02
N LEU A 5 -1.43 4.09 -9.23
CA LEU A 5 -1.25 5.52 -9.54
C LEU A 5 -2.37 6.38 -8.97
N GLU A 6 -3.61 5.89 -9.04
CA GLU A 6 -4.78 6.59 -8.52
C GLU A 6 -4.71 6.74 -7.00
N THR A 7 -4.45 5.64 -6.30
CA THR A 7 -4.44 5.55 -4.82
C THR A 7 -3.05 5.71 -4.20
N LEU A 8 -2.09 6.19 -4.98
CA LEU A 8 -0.77 6.59 -4.49
C LEU A 8 0.01 5.48 -3.77
N GLN A 9 -0.11 4.21 -4.21
CA GLN A 9 0.49 3.06 -3.54
C GLN A 9 2.00 2.93 -3.76
N TYR A 10 2.76 3.99 -3.47
CA TYR A 10 4.21 3.98 -3.63
C TYR A 10 4.89 3.03 -2.65
N ASP A 11 4.21 2.65 -1.57
CA ASP A 11 4.65 1.61 -0.65
C ASP A 11 4.70 0.21 -1.28
N PHE A 12 4.08 0.03 -2.46
CA PHE A 12 4.24 -1.17 -3.29
C PHE A 12 5.59 -1.27 -4.00
N PHE A 13 6.37 -0.18 -4.03
CA PHE A 13 7.73 -0.16 -4.57
C PHE A 13 8.74 -0.71 -3.55
N TYR A 14 9.04 -2.00 -3.63
CA TYR A 14 10.07 -2.65 -2.80
C TYR A 14 10.76 -3.80 -3.54
N HIS A 15 11.86 -4.29 -2.98
CA HIS A 15 12.81 -5.20 -3.66
C HIS A 15 12.20 -6.49 -4.21
N GLU A 16 11.17 -7.06 -3.57
CA GLU A 16 10.52 -8.29 -4.06
C GLU A 16 9.62 -8.05 -5.28
N HIS A 17 9.31 -6.79 -5.60
CA HIS A 17 8.50 -6.37 -6.74
C HIS A 17 9.36 -5.68 -7.80
N PRO A 18 10.07 -6.44 -8.65
CA PRO A 18 10.92 -5.87 -9.69
C PRO A 18 10.13 -5.28 -10.88
N ARG A 19 8.82 -5.55 -10.97
CA ARG A 19 7.97 -5.16 -12.11
C ARG A 19 6.58 -4.80 -11.64
N TYR A 20 5.96 -3.84 -12.35
CA TYR A 20 4.60 -3.39 -12.14
C TYR A 20 3.89 -3.42 -13.49
N TYR A 21 2.89 -4.30 -13.61
CA TYR A 21 2.30 -4.60 -14.90
C TYR A 21 1.09 -3.72 -15.20
N SER A 22 1.05 -3.22 -16.43
CA SER A 22 -0.12 -2.72 -17.16
C SER A 22 -0.51 -3.75 -18.21
N LEU A 23 -1.74 -3.69 -18.73
CA LEU A 23 -2.17 -4.46 -19.89
C LEU A 23 -1.23 -4.17 -21.07
N THR A 24 -0.93 -2.90 -21.33
CA THR A 24 -0.02 -2.47 -22.41
C THR A 24 1.35 -3.17 -22.31
N ALA A 25 1.92 -3.24 -21.10
CA ALA A 25 3.21 -3.90 -20.88
C ALA A 25 3.13 -5.43 -21.07
N LEU A 26 2.02 -6.04 -20.66
CA LEU A 26 1.80 -7.48 -20.82
C LEU A 26 1.56 -7.87 -22.28
N GLU A 27 0.78 -7.10 -23.03
CA GLU A 27 0.57 -7.31 -24.46
C GLU A 27 1.91 -7.23 -25.22
N ALA A 28 2.74 -6.23 -24.92
CA ALA A 28 4.08 -6.09 -25.49
C ALA A 28 5.01 -7.25 -25.11
N ALA A 29 4.88 -7.80 -23.90
CA ALA A 29 5.68 -8.94 -23.45
C ALA A 29 5.22 -10.27 -24.08
N PHE A 30 3.93 -10.44 -24.35
CA PHE A 30 3.35 -11.68 -24.86
C PHE A 30 3.42 -11.81 -26.39
N ALA A 31 3.26 -10.71 -27.12
CA ALA A 31 3.21 -10.73 -28.59
C ALA A 31 4.43 -11.40 -29.26
N PRO A 32 5.70 -11.20 -28.82
CA PRO A 32 6.86 -11.86 -29.41
C PRO A 32 6.86 -13.38 -29.26
N HIS A 33 6.04 -13.93 -28.35
CA HIS A 33 5.92 -15.35 -28.06
C HIS A 33 4.66 -15.98 -28.69
N GLY A 34 3.95 -15.25 -29.57
CA GLY A 34 2.72 -15.72 -30.20
C GLY A 34 1.54 -15.84 -29.23
N LEU A 35 1.60 -15.10 -28.11
CA LEU A 35 0.55 -15.07 -27.10
C LEU A 35 -0.25 -13.77 -27.19
N GLU A 36 -1.55 -13.86 -26.94
CA GLU A 36 -2.52 -12.76 -26.96
C GLU A 36 -3.34 -12.77 -25.66
N VAL A 37 -3.55 -11.58 -25.08
CA VAL A 37 -4.48 -11.41 -23.96
C VAL A 37 -5.91 -11.42 -24.50
N PHE A 38 -6.72 -12.37 -24.06
CA PHE A 38 -8.10 -12.50 -24.52
C PHE A 38 -9.14 -12.13 -23.45
N ARG A 39 -8.76 -11.98 -22.18
CA ARG A 39 -9.65 -11.57 -21.09
C ARG A 39 -8.88 -10.93 -19.94
N VAL A 40 -9.46 -9.91 -19.32
CA VAL A 40 -8.91 -9.28 -18.11
C VAL A 40 -9.99 -9.08 -17.05
N GLU A 41 -9.60 -9.21 -15.79
CA GLU A 41 -10.48 -8.98 -14.64
C GLU A 41 -9.77 -8.06 -13.64
N ARG A 42 -10.44 -7.00 -13.21
CA ARG A 42 -10.01 -6.22 -12.04
C ARG A 42 -10.46 -6.95 -10.78
N ILE A 43 -9.55 -7.17 -9.85
CA ILE A 43 -9.84 -7.80 -8.56
C ILE A 43 -9.36 -6.89 -7.42
N PRO A 44 -10.07 -6.83 -6.27
CA PRO A 44 -9.75 -5.90 -5.19
C PRO A 44 -8.50 -6.29 -4.39
N THR A 45 -7.95 -7.48 -4.61
CA THR A 45 -6.83 -8.05 -3.85
C THR A 45 -5.61 -7.10 -3.81
N ARG A 46 -5.00 -6.97 -2.62
CA ARG A 46 -3.79 -6.16 -2.35
C ARG A 46 -3.92 -4.66 -2.67
N GLY A 47 -5.14 -4.11 -2.67
CA GLY A 47 -5.40 -2.71 -3.01
C GLY A 47 -5.67 -2.48 -4.49
N GLY A 48 -6.00 -3.54 -5.24
CA GLY A 48 -6.24 -3.49 -6.68
C GLY A 48 -5.23 -4.33 -7.44
N SER A 49 -5.71 -5.28 -8.23
CA SER A 49 -4.91 -6.16 -9.06
C SER A 49 -5.61 -6.48 -10.37
N LEU A 50 -4.83 -6.88 -11.37
CA LEU A 50 -5.33 -7.39 -12.64
C LEU A 50 -5.10 -8.90 -12.69
N ARG A 51 -6.15 -9.65 -13.01
CA ARG A 51 -6.04 -11.04 -13.47
C ARG A 51 -6.12 -11.01 -14.99
N VAL A 52 -5.07 -11.51 -15.63
CA VAL A 52 -4.91 -11.49 -17.09
C VAL A 52 -4.90 -12.92 -17.60
N HIS A 53 -5.73 -13.19 -18.60
CA HIS A 53 -5.80 -14.48 -19.28
C HIS A 53 -5.22 -14.31 -20.68
N ALA A 54 -4.20 -15.10 -21.00
CA ALA A 54 -3.52 -15.09 -22.29
C ALA A 54 -3.41 -16.51 -22.85
N GLY A 55 -3.48 -16.63 -24.18
CA GLY A 55 -3.42 -17.89 -24.91
C GLY A 55 -2.72 -17.71 -26.25
N VAL A 56 -2.61 -18.78 -27.05
CA VAL A 56 -2.06 -18.67 -28.40
C VAL A 56 -2.92 -17.68 -29.20
N ALA A 57 -2.26 -16.77 -29.92
CA ALA A 57 -2.94 -15.73 -30.70
C ALA A 57 -3.99 -16.34 -31.65
N GLY A 58 -5.20 -15.77 -31.65
CA GLY A 58 -6.33 -16.25 -32.43
C GLY A 58 -6.99 -17.56 -31.95
N GLN A 59 -6.53 -18.19 -30.87
CA GLN A 59 -7.16 -19.40 -30.31
C GLN A 59 -8.45 -19.09 -29.55
N TYR A 60 -8.54 -17.91 -28.94
CA TYR A 60 -9.67 -17.48 -28.10
C TYR A 60 -10.25 -16.18 -28.66
N GLU A 61 -11.58 -16.02 -28.53
CA GLU A 61 -12.23 -14.73 -28.82
C GLU A 61 -11.83 -13.70 -27.76
N VAL A 62 -11.46 -12.50 -28.20
CA VAL A 62 -11.05 -11.41 -27.31
C VAL A 62 -12.28 -10.77 -26.68
N ASP A 63 -12.40 -10.91 -25.37
CA ASP A 63 -13.47 -10.34 -24.57
C ASP A 63 -13.37 -8.80 -24.51
N GLY A 64 -14.53 -8.12 -24.46
CA GLY A 64 -14.62 -6.66 -24.40
C GLY A 64 -13.89 -6.02 -23.21
N SER A 65 -13.60 -6.79 -22.14
CA SER A 65 -12.78 -6.34 -21.01
C SER A 65 -11.39 -5.86 -21.42
N VAL A 66 -10.78 -6.46 -22.45
CA VAL A 66 -9.44 -6.08 -22.92
C VAL A 66 -9.46 -4.67 -23.51
N ALA A 67 -10.44 -4.39 -24.38
CA ALA A 67 -10.62 -3.07 -24.98
C ALA A 67 -10.94 -2.01 -23.91
N ALA A 68 -11.84 -2.32 -22.98
CA ALA A 68 -12.21 -1.42 -21.88
C ALA A 68 -11.02 -1.08 -20.97
N LEU A 69 -10.17 -2.07 -20.64
CA LEU A 69 -8.98 -1.81 -19.84
C LEU A 69 -7.95 -1.00 -20.63
N ARG A 70 -7.76 -1.28 -21.93
CA ARG A 70 -6.84 -0.51 -22.78
C ARG A 70 -7.23 0.97 -22.84
N GLU A 71 -8.52 1.26 -22.99
CA GLU A 71 -9.03 2.64 -22.96
C GLU A 71 -8.80 3.31 -21.59
N SER A 72 -9.05 2.60 -20.50
CA SER A 72 -8.77 3.11 -19.16
C SER A 72 -7.27 3.41 -18.95
N GLU A 73 -6.37 2.54 -19.38
CA GLU A 73 -4.92 2.78 -19.30
C GLU A 73 -4.47 3.97 -20.16
N ALA A 74 -5.07 4.12 -21.34
CA ALA A 74 -4.82 5.26 -22.21
C ALA A 74 -5.29 6.58 -21.58
N SER A 75 -6.48 6.59 -20.96
CA SER A 75 -7.00 7.79 -20.26
C SER A 75 -6.15 8.20 -19.05
N LEU A 76 -5.48 7.24 -18.41
CA LEU A 76 -4.55 7.48 -17.31
C LEU A 76 -3.16 7.90 -17.81
N GLY A 77 -2.92 7.86 -19.12
CA GLY A 77 -1.62 8.20 -19.70
C GLY A 77 -0.51 7.25 -19.25
N LEU A 78 -0.77 5.94 -19.11
CA LEU A 78 0.23 4.99 -18.61
C LEU A 78 1.47 4.86 -19.52
N THR A 79 1.38 5.28 -20.77
CA THR A 79 2.49 5.32 -21.73
C THR A 79 3.19 6.68 -21.78
N ASP A 80 2.73 7.67 -21.01
CA ASP A 80 3.33 9.00 -20.92
C ASP A 80 4.23 9.13 -19.68
N GLU A 81 5.48 9.54 -19.90
CA GLU A 81 6.43 9.83 -18.83
C GLU A 81 5.91 10.94 -17.89
N GLY A 82 5.15 11.91 -18.43
CA GLY A 82 4.54 12.99 -17.67
C GLY A 82 3.63 12.49 -16.53
N THR A 83 2.92 11.39 -16.73
CA THR A 83 2.09 10.73 -15.71
C THR A 83 2.92 10.29 -14.51
N TYR A 84 4.08 9.68 -14.75
CA TYR A 84 4.95 9.19 -13.68
C TYR A 84 5.67 10.33 -12.95
N ARG A 85 6.02 11.41 -13.65
CA ARG A 85 6.55 12.63 -13.01
C ARG A 85 5.52 13.26 -12.08
N LYS A 86 4.25 13.34 -12.51
CA LYS A 86 3.14 13.82 -11.67
C LYS A 86 2.91 12.91 -10.47
N PHE A 87 2.96 11.60 -10.66
CA PHE A 87 2.88 10.63 -9.57
C PHE A 87 4.01 10.83 -8.55
N ALA A 88 5.26 10.96 -8.99
CA ALA A 88 6.40 11.21 -8.12
C ALA A 88 6.24 12.52 -7.32
N ALA A 89 5.73 13.59 -7.94
CA ALA A 89 5.43 14.84 -7.25
C ALA A 89 4.35 14.67 -6.17
N ARG A 90 3.25 13.95 -6.47
CA ARG A 90 2.20 13.62 -5.49
C ARG A 90 2.74 12.78 -4.34
N VAL A 91 3.64 11.84 -4.60
CA VAL A 91 4.31 11.02 -3.57
C VAL A 91 5.17 11.89 -2.65
N ALA A 92 5.91 12.85 -3.19
CA ALA A 92 6.70 13.79 -2.39
C ALA A 92 5.81 14.71 -1.54
N GLU A 93 4.70 15.19 -2.08
CA GLU A 93 3.72 15.98 -1.33
C GLU A 93 3.06 15.17 -0.21
N HIS A 94 2.63 13.94 -0.52
CA HIS A 94 2.06 13.00 0.45
C HIS A 94 2.98 12.76 1.63
N ARG A 95 4.28 12.58 1.37
CA ARG A 95 5.28 12.42 2.43
C ARG A 95 5.22 13.56 3.43
N GLU A 96 5.23 14.81 2.95
CA GLU A 96 5.18 15.97 3.84
C GLU A 96 3.83 16.08 4.55
N ARG A 97 2.72 15.72 3.89
CA ARG A 97 1.38 15.65 4.53
C ARG A 97 1.33 14.62 5.67
N LEU A 98 1.86 13.41 5.46
CA LEU A 98 1.86 12.36 6.48
C LEU A 98 2.73 12.76 7.68
N ARG A 99 3.92 13.31 7.42
CA ARG A 99 4.81 13.83 8.48
C ARG A 99 4.17 14.99 9.24
N GLY A 100 3.52 15.91 8.52
CA GLY A 100 2.77 17.02 9.11
C GLY A 100 1.63 16.52 10.01
N LEU A 101 0.86 15.52 9.56
CA LEU A 101 -0.21 14.92 10.34
C LEU A 101 0.34 14.27 11.63
N LEU A 102 1.42 13.51 11.54
CA LEU A 102 2.06 12.89 12.71
C LEU A 102 2.58 13.94 13.71
N ALA A 103 3.20 15.01 13.21
CA ALA A 103 3.66 16.13 14.05
C ALA A 103 2.50 16.89 14.70
N GLU A 104 1.36 16.98 14.01
CA GLU A 104 0.16 17.62 14.55
C GLU A 104 -0.47 16.78 15.66
N VAL A 105 -0.68 15.49 15.43
CA VAL A 105 -1.34 14.62 16.43
C VAL A 105 -0.47 14.39 17.66
N THR A 106 0.85 14.51 17.56
CA THR A 106 1.81 14.37 18.68
C THR A 106 2.10 15.69 19.41
N ARG A 107 1.52 16.82 18.97
CA ARG A 107 1.84 18.16 19.50
C ARG A 107 1.54 18.32 20.98
N ASP A 108 0.54 17.61 21.49
CA ASP A 108 0.14 17.61 22.90
C ASP A 108 0.80 16.51 23.75
N GLY A 109 1.78 15.80 23.18
CA GLY A 109 2.43 14.65 23.82
C GLY A 109 1.68 13.33 23.62
N SER A 110 0.63 13.28 22.80
CA SER A 110 0.00 12.03 22.39
C SER A 110 1.01 11.09 21.74
N ARG A 111 0.85 9.80 22.00
CA ARG A 111 1.70 8.71 21.53
C ARG A 111 1.09 8.08 20.30
N VAL A 112 1.97 7.67 19.38
CA VAL A 112 1.58 6.96 18.16
C VAL A 112 2.36 5.65 18.10
N ALA A 113 1.67 4.55 17.82
CA ALA A 113 2.31 3.30 17.41
C ALA A 113 1.84 2.92 16.01
N ALA A 114 2.55 2.01 15.36
CA ALA A 114 2.11 1.42 14.10
C ALA A 114 1.43 0.08 14.34
N ALA A 115 0.41 -0.24 13.55
CA ALA A 115 -0.27 -1.52 13.57
C ALA A 115 0.08 -2.35 12.34
N THR A 116 0.49 -3.61 12.58
CA THR A 116 0.95 -4.62 11.62
C THR A 116 2.29 -4.29 10.94
N SER A 117 3.04 -5.30 10.49
CA SER A 117 4.34 -5.08 9.82
C SER A 117 4.42 -5.74 8.42
N PRO A 118 3.57 -5.36 7.44
CA PRO A 118 3.65 -5.92 6.09
C PRO A 118 4.93 -5.48 5.36
N ALA A 119 5.37 -6.22 4.33
CA ALA A 119 6.59 -5.89 3.58
C ALA A 119 6.57 -4.44 3.04
N ARG A 120 5.42 -4.02 2.48
CA ARG A 120 5.17 -2.66 1.97
C ARG A 120 5.38 -1.55 3.00
N ALA A 121 5.25 -1.84 4.29
CA ALA A 121 5.47 -0.84 5.34
C ALA A 121 6.90 -0.28 5.34
N THR A 122 7.88 -1.10 4.94
CA THR A 122 9.29 -0.70 4.90
C THR A 122 9.48 0.53 4.02
N THR A 123 8.90 0.53 2.82
CA THR A 123 9.01 1.64 1.88
C THR A 123 8.32 2.89 2.43
N LEU A 124 7.10 2.76 2.97
CA LEU A 124 6.38 3.88 3.57
C LEU A 124 7.18 4.54 4.70
N LEU A 125 7.62 3.75 5.68
CA LEU A 125 8.34 4.22 6.86
C LEU A 125 9.67 4.87 6.47
N THR A 126 10.47 4.19 5.63
CA THR A 126 11.80 4.69 5.26
C THR A 126 11.75 5.90 4.33
N TYR A 127 10.86 5.90 3.33
CA TYR A 127 10.69 7.04 2.42
C TYR A 127 10.19 8.29 3.16
N CYS A 128 9.30 8.09 4.14
CA CYS A 128 8.80 9.18 4.97
C CYS A 128 9.72 9.57 6.12
N GLY A 129 10.83 8.85 6.32
CA GLY A 129 11.76 9.10 7.42
C GLY A 129 11.13 8.91 8.80
N LEU A 130 10.15 8.01 8.91
CA LEU A 130 9.46 7.70 10.18
C LEU A 130 10.27 6.69 10.98
N GLY A 131 10.51 6.98 12.24
CA GLY A 131 11.29 6.13 13.14
C GLY A 131 10.87 6.26 14.60
N PRO A 132 11.74 5.86 15.55
CA PRO A 132 11.44 5.85 16.98
C PRO A 132 11.12 7.21 17.59
N ALA A 133 11.40 8.31 16.87
CA ALA A 133 11.01 9.66 17.28
C ALA A 133 9.53 9.98 16.97
N ASP A 134 8.94 9.27 16.00
CA ASP A 134 7.58 9.49 15.51
C ASP A 134 6.61 8.40 15.97
N LEU A 135 7.11 7.16 16.10
CA LEU A 135 6.34 5.96 16.38
C LEU A 135 7.03 5.13 17.47
N GLU A 136 6.29 4.68 18.49
CA GLU A 136 6.89 3.95 19.60
C GLU A 136 7.31 2.52 19.23
N PHE A 137 6.46 1.82 18.50
CA PHE A 137 6.62 0.42 18.13
C PHE A 137 5.73 0.05 16.94
N VAL A 138 5.94 -1.15 16.39
CA VAL A 138 5.04 -1.79 15.43
C VAL A 138 4.40 -3.02 16.09
N SER A 139 3.08 -3.08 16.15
CA SER A 139 2.36 -4.25 16.65
C SER A 139 2.27 -5.35 15.59
N GLU A 140 2.34 -6.61 16.00
CA GLU A 140 2.32 -7.75 15.08
C GLU A 140 1.79 -9.02 15.76
N VAL A 141 1.14 -9.87 14.98
CA VAL A 141 0.61 -11.17 15.43
C VAL A 141 1.51 -12.33 14.99
N ASN A 142 2.35 -12.13 13.98
CA ASN A 142 3.27 -13.15 13.51
C ASN A 142 4.47 -13.33 14.48
N PRO A 143 4.61 -14.48 15.16
CA PRO A 143 5.66 -14.71 16.14
C PRO A 143 7.08 -14.68 15.55
N ARG A 144 7.24 -14.86 14.23
CA ARG A 144 8.55 -14.78 13.58
C ARG A 144 9.10 -13.35 13.52
N LYS A 145 8.22 -12.36 13.59
CA LYS A 145 8.57 -10.93 13.52
C LYS A 145 8.64 -10.28 14.90
N ILE A 146 7.86 -10.75 15.87
CA ILE A 146 7.88 -10.23 17.25
C ILE A 146 9.30 -10.36 17.85
N GLY A 147 9.74 -9.32 18.55
CA GLY A 147 11.08 -9.23 19.12
C GLY A 147 12.17 -8.83 18.12
N ARG A 148 11.80 -8.47 16.89
CA ARG A 148 12.71 -7.92 15.87
C ARG A 148 12.54 -6.41 15.75
N LEU A 149 13.31 -5.80 14.85
CA LEU A 149 13.17 -4.41 14.46
C LEU A 149 12.61 -4.31 13.03
N SER A 150 11.83 -3.27 12.75
CA SER A 150 11.39 -2.99 11.39
C SER A 150 12.61 -2.63 10.51
N PRO A 151 12.69 -3.14 9.27
CA PRO A 151 13.81 -2.84 8.38
C PRO A 151 13.91 -1.34 8.08
N GLY A 152 15.11 -0.77 8.20
CA GLY A 152 15.41 0.63 7.91
C GLY A 152 14.94 1.62 8.99
N ALA A 153 13.67 1.54 9.42
CA ALA A 153 13.10 2.42 10.44
C ALA A 153 13.47 2.02 11.88
N HIS A 154 13.92 0.78 12.10
CA HIS A 154 14.38 0.26 13.40
C HIS A 154 13.37 0.39 14.55
N LEU A 155 12.07 0.35 14.24
CA LEU A 155 11.02 0.32 15.24
C LEU A 155 10.96 -1.05 15.90
N PRO A 156 10.82 -1.15 17.23
CA PRO A 156 10.63 -2.43 17.89
C PRO A 156 9.31 -3.07 17.43
N VAL A 157 9.38 -4.34 17.01
CA VAL A 157 8.21 -5.14 16.65
C VAL A 157 7.76 -5.92 17.87
N VAL A 158 6.56 -5.61 18.37
CA VAL A 158 6.01 -6.15 19.61
C VAL A 158 4.71 -6.90 19.34
N ALA A 159 4.30 -7.72 20.30
CA ALA A 159 3.05 -8.46 20.22
C ALA A 159 1.83 -7.50 20.25
N GLN A 160 0.75 -7.84 19.55
CA GLN A 160 -0.45 -7.00 19.41
C GLN A 160 -1.08 -6.63 20.76
N GLU A 161 -0.93 -7.47 21.77
CA GLU A 161 -1.38 -7.25 23.14
C GLU A 161 -0.76 -5.99 23.76
N ARG A 162 0.43 -5.56 23.31
CA ARG A 162 1.01 -4.28 23.73
C ARG A 162 0.20 -3.09 23.21
N LEU A 163 -0.28 -3.15 21.98
CA LEU A 163 -1.10 -2.10 21.37
C LEU A 163 -2.49 -2.03 22.02
N CYS A 164 -3.09 -3.19 22.30
CA CYS A 164 -4.45 -3.30 22.84
C CYS A 164 -4.50 -3.40 24.38
N GLY A 165 -3.36 -3.29 25.05
CA GLY A 165 -3.22 -3.46 26.50
C GLY A 165 -3.75 -2.28 27.33
N PRO A 166 -3.37 -2.15 28.62
CA PRO A 166 -3.79 -1.03 29.45
C PRO A 166 -3.08 0.30 29.10
N ASP A 167 -1.85 0.24 28.60
CA ASP A 167 -0.98 1.38 28.26
C ASP A 167 -0.98 1.64 26.75
N GLN A 168 -2.16 1.91 26.19
CA GLN A 168 -2.34 2.09 24.74
C GLN A 168 -1.86 3.48 24.29
N PRO A 169 -1.28 3.61 23.10
CA PRO A 169 -1.07 4.90 22.47
C PRO A 169 -2.40 5.53 22.05
N GLU A 170 -2.45 6.85 21.98
CA GLU A 170 -3.64 7.60 21.56
C GLU A 170 -3.97 7.37 20.08
N TYR A 171 -2.96 7.02 19.26
CA TYR A 171 -3.12 6.75 17.84
C TYR A 171 -2.42 5.47 17.37
N ALA A 172 -3.02 4.80 16.39
CA ALA A 172 -2.43 3.68 15.67
C ALA A 172 -2.34 3.95 14.16
N LEU A 173 -1.12 4.02 13.61
CA LEU A 173 -0.84 4.10 12.18
C LEU A 173 -1.02 2.73 11.51
N LEU A 174 -2.00 2.60 10.63
CA LEU A 174 -2.33 1.33 9.98
C LEU A 174 -1.41 1.06 8.78
N LEU A 175 -0.39 0.22 8.95
CA LEU A 175 0.55 -0.12 7.88
C LEU A 175 -0.06 -1.08 6.84
N SER A 176 -1.05 -1.89 7.24
CA SER A 176 -1.88 -2.70 6.34
C SER A 176 -3.14 -1.95 5.89
N TRP A 177 -2.97 -0.71 5.44
CA TRP A 177 -4.06 0.23 5.11
C TRP A 177 -5.06 -0.27 4.06
N HIS A 178 -4.64 -1.14 3.14
CA HIS A 178 -5.51 -1.74 2.11
C HIS A 178 -6.63 -2.64 2.68
N ILE A 179 -6.55 -3.00 3.96
CA ILE A 179 -7.59 -3.69 4.72
C ILE A 179 -7.96 -2.89 5.99
N ALA A 180 -7.87 -1.56 5.95
CA ALA A 180 -8.05 -0.70 7.12
C ALA A 180 -9.34 -0.99 7.87
N ASP A 181 -10.49 -1.12 7.20
CA ASP A 181 -11.78 -1.35 7.85
C ASP A 181 -11.82 -2.67 8.65
N GLU A 182 -11.28 -3.73 8.07
CA GLU A 182 -11.17 -5.03 8.72
C GLU A 182 -10.19 -4.96 9.91
N LEU A 183 -9.02 -4.36 9.70
CA LEU A 183 -8.00 -4.22 10.73
C LEU A 183 -8.48 -3.35 11.91
N MET A 184 -9.18 -2.25 11.63
CA MET A 184 -9.79 -1.41 12.66
C MET A 184 -10.81 -2.19 13.47
N SER A 185 -11.67 -2.98 12.81
CA SER A 185 -12.65 -3.83 13.48
C SER A 185 -12.00 -4.88 14.38
N LEU A 186 -10.93 -5.52 13.91
CA LEU A 186 -10.15 -6.48 14.69
C LEU A 186 -9.48 -5.83 15.90
N LEU A 187 -8.78 -4.70 15.71
CA LEU A 187 -8.12 -3.97 16.80
C LEU A 187 -9.12 -3.46 17.85
N ARG A 188 -10.32 -3.04 17.41
CA ARG A 188 -11.41 -2.66 18.32
C ARG A 188 -11.89 -3.87 19.14
N ALA A 189 -12.07 -5.03 18.50
CA ALA A 189 -12.45 -6.26 19.19
C ALA A 189 -11.39 -6.71 20.21
N ASP A 190 -10.12 -6.49 19.91
CA ASP A 190 -8.99 -6.77 20.82
C ASP A 190 -8.82 -5.72 21.92
N GLY A 191 -9.61 -4.64 21.91
CA GLY A 191 -9.66 -3.65 22.98
C GLY A 191 -8.90 -2.36 22.73
N PHE A 192 -8.40 -2.09 21.52
CA PHE A 192 -7.80 -0.80 21.18
C PHE A 192 -8.86 0.31 21.18
N ARG A 193 -8.61 1.39 21.94
CA ARG A 193 -9.54 2.52 22.15
C ARG A 193 -9.08 3.83 21.51
N GLY A 194 -7.83 3.90 21.04
CA GLY A 194 -7.27 5.08 20.38
C GLY A 194 -7.85 5.34 19.00
N ARG A 195 -7.45 6.45 18.38
CA ARG A 195 -7.82 6.79 16.99
C ARG A 195 -6.90 6.08 16.00
N PHE A 196 -7.34 5.92 14.76
CA PHE A 196 -6.52 5.32 13.73
C PHE A 196 -5.96 6.38 12.80
N ILE A 197 -4.80 6.11 12.22
CA ILE A 197 -4.23 6.91 11.14
C ILE A 197 -4.12 5.99 9.93
N VAL A 198 -4.84 6.33 8.86
CA VAL A 198 -4.74 5.66 7.57
C VAL A 198 -3.74 6.45 6.72
N PRO A 199 -2.57 5.88 6.36
CA PRO A 199 -1.52 6.64 5.68
C PRO A 199 -1.82 6.94 4.21
N LEU A 200 -2.57 6.10 3.52
CA LEU A 200 -2.76 6.14 2.06
C LEU A 200 -4.25 5.93 1.72
N PRO A 201 -4.76 6.53 0.62
CA PRO A 201 -4.06 7.36 -0.37
C PRO A 201 -3.76 8.79 0.13
N GLU A 202 -4.59 9.30 1.03
CA GLU A 202 -4.42 10.60 1.69
C GLU A 202 -4.34 10.34 3.20
N PRO A 203 -3.34 10.90 3.91
CA PRO A 203 -3.22 10.71 5.36
C PRO A 203 -4.44 11.27 6.09
N ALA A 204 -5.10 10.43 6.87
CA ALA A 204 -6.28 10.84 7.63
C ALA A 204 -6.33 10.17 9.01
N VAL A 205 -6.84 10.91 10.00
CA VAL A 205 -7.25 10.34 11.30
C VAL A 205 -8.70 9.88 11.18
N VAL A 206 -8.98 8.64 11.57
CA VAL A 206 -10.31 8.02 11.56
C VAL A 206 -10.68 7.41 12.92
#